data_AF-A0A3S4IQS4-F1
#
_entry.id   AF-A0A3S4IQS4-F1
#
_cell.length_a   1.000
_cell.length_b   1.000
_cell.length_c   1.000
_cell.angle_alpha   90.00
_cell.angle_beta   90.00
_cell.angle_gamma   90.00
#
_symmetry.space_group_name_H-M   'P 1'
#
loop_
_entity.id
_entity.type
_entity.pdbx_description
1 polymer ?
#
loop_
_entity_poly.entity_id
_entity_poly.type
_entity_poly.pdbx_seq_one_letter_code
_entity_poly.pdbx_strand_id
1 'polypeptide(L)'
;MNTSELETLIRTILSEQLTTPAQTPAQPQGKGIFQSVSEAIDAAHQAFLRYQQCPLKTRSAIISAMRQELTPLLATLAEESANETGMGNKEDKFLKNKAALDNTPGVEDLTTTALTGDGGMVLFEYSPFGVIGSVAPSTNPTETIINNSISMLAAGNSVYFSPHPGAKKVSLKLISLIEEIVFRCCGIRNLVVTVAEPTFEATQQMMAHPRIAVLAITGGPALWPWA
;
A
#
# COMPACT_ATOMS: atom_id res chain seq x y z
N MET A 1 -1.49 -25.99 44.75
CA MET A 1 -1.01 -24.69 44.24
C MET A 1 -1.95 -23.65 44.80
N ASN A 2 -1.49 -22.86 45.77
CA ASN A 2 -2.30 -21.85 46.44
C ASN A 2 -2.53 -20.66 45.50
N THR A 3 -3.68 -19.99 45.60
CA THR A 3 -4.07 -18.86 44.73
C THR A 3 -3.02 -17.73 44.74
N SER A 4 -2.36 -17.53 45.88
CA SER A 4 -1.26 -16.57 46.04
C SER A 4 0.01 -16.95 45.27
N GLU A 5 0.32 -18.25 45.15
CA GLU A 5 1.47 -18.75 44.37
C GLU A 5 1.22 -18.57 42.87
N LEU A 6 -0.02 -18.79 42.43
CA LEU A 6 -0.44 -18.59 41.04
C LEU A 6 -0.39 -17.10 40.66
N GLU A 7 -0.87 -16.19 41.52
CA GLU A 7 -0.78 -14.75 41.28
C GLU A 7 0.67 -14.26 41.22
N THR A 8 1.53 -14.80 42.08
CA THR A 8 2.95 -14.46 42.08
C THR A 8 3.60 -14.94 40.78
N LEU A 9 3.30 -16.16 40.34
CA LEU A 9 3.81 -16.70 39.08
C LEU A 9 3.31 -15.89 37.86
N ILE A 10 2.03 -15.49 37.84
CA ILE A 10 1.47 -14.64 36.78
C ILE A 10 2.16 -13.27 36.77
N ARG A 11 2.39 -12.66 37.95
CA ARG A 11 3.11 -11.38 38.06
C ARG A 11 4.56 -11.50 37.61
N THR A 12 5.23 -12.60 37.94
CA THR A 12 6.60 -12.87 37.50
C THR A 12 6.66 -13.04 35.98
N ILE A 13 5.78 -13.85 35.39
CA ILE A 13 5.71 -14.04 33.92
C ILE A 13 5.40 -12.71 33.21
N LEU A 14 4.43 -11.93 33.71
CA LEU A 14 4.13 -10.61 33.14
C LEU A 14 5.30 -9.64 33.29
N SER A 15 6.01 -9.67 34.42
CA SER A 15 7.20 -8.84 34.61
C SER A 15 8.35 -9.25 33.70
N GLU A 16 8.56 -10.55 33.48
CA GLU A 16 9.58 -11.08 32.57
C GLU A 16 9.26 -10.76 31.11
N GLN A 17 7.99 -10.79 30.71
CA GLN A 17 7.55 -10.34 29.39
C GLN A 17 7.64 -8.82 29.21
N LEU A 18 7.58 -8.03 30.28
CA LEU A 18 7.78 -6.58 30.27
C LEU A 18 9.25 -6.19 30.34
N THR A 19 10.13 -7.02 30.92
CA THR A 19 11.58 -6.77 31.04
C THR A 19 12.40 -7.39 29.93
N THR A 20 11.83 -8.32 29.16
CA THR A 20 12.38 -8.61 27.83
C THR A 20 12.08 -7.36 27.01
N PRO A 21 13.07 -6.58 26.56
CA PRO A 21 12.76 -5.60 25.54
C PRO A 21 12.22 -6.43 24.40
N ALA A 22 10.92 -6.34 24.15
CA ALA A 22 10.41 -6.58 22.82
C ALA A 22 11.38 -5.80 21.95
N GLN A 23 12.17 -6.51 21.14
CA GLN A 23 12.83 -5.91 20.01
C GLN A 23 11.67 -5.43 19.16
N THR A 24 11.12 -4.27 19.50
CA THR A 24 10.40 -3.42 18.58
C THR A 24 11.37 -3.37 17.41
N PRO A 25 11.05 -3.96 16.25
CA PRO A 25 11.85 -3.73 15.08
C PRO A 25 11.99 -2.22 15.02
N ALA A 26 13.23 -1.73 15.04
CA ALA A 26 13.51 -0.31 15.02
C ALA A 26 12.53 0.32 14.03
N GLN A 27 11.61 1.16 14.51
CA GLN A 27 10.58 1.71 13.63
C GLN A 27 11.35 2.31 12.45
N PRO A 28 11.13 1.82 11.22
CA PRO A 28 11.80 2.39 10.07
C PRO A 28 11.49 3.88 10.10
N GLN A 29 12.52 4.69 10.25
CA GLN A 29 12.43 6.15 10.11
C GLN A 29 12.09 6.41 8.64
N GLY A 30 10.82 6.27 8.28
CA GLY A 30 10.42 6.29 6.90
C GLY A 30 8.93 6.06 6.79
N LYS A 31 8.23 7.09 6.34
CA LYS A 31 6.81 7.08 5.96
C LYS A 31 6.60 6.11 4.77
N GLY A 32 6.74 4.81 5.00
CA GLY A 32 6.64 3.77 3.96
C GLY A 32 7.87 3.64 3.04
N ILE A 33 9.02 4.23 3.38
CA ILE A 33 10.24 4.14 2.56
C ILE A 33 11.30 3.31 3.30
N PHE A 34 11.80 2.27 2.63
CA PHE A 34 12.75 1.30 3.17
C PHE A 34 14.08 1.32 2.42
N GLN A 35 15.12 0.74 3.01
CA GLN A 35 16.41 0.56 2.32
C GLN A 35 16.51 -0.78 1.58
N SER A 36 15.72 -1.77 2.00
CA SER A 36 15.70 -3.13 1.44
C SER A 36 14.32 -3.48 0.91
N VAL A 37 14.29 -4.15 -0.24
CA VAL A 37 13.06 -4.66 -0.86
C VAL A 37 12.39 -5.69 0.05
N SER A 38 13.16 -6.61 0.63
CA SER A 38 12.64 -7.66 1.49
C SER A 38 12.03 -7.07 2.77
N GLU A 39 12.70 -6.10 3.40
CA GLU A 39 12.15 -5.43 4.59
C GLU A 39 10.85 -4.69 4.30
N ALA A 40 10.77 -4.01 3.15
CA ALA A 40 9.56 -3.31 2.73
C ALA A 40 8.39 -4.28 2.54
N ILE A 41 8.60 -5.37 1.81
CA ILE A 41 7.56 -6.36 1.52
C ILE A 41 7.14 -7.09 2.80
N ASP A 42 8.08 -7.38 3.69
CA ASP A 42 7.81 -8.01 4.97
C ASP A 42 6.99 -7.10 5.88
N ALA A 43 7.33 -5.82 5.94
CA ALA A 43 6.56 -4.83 6.67
C ALA A 43 5.14 -4.67 6.09
N ALA A 44 5.00 -4.65 4.76
CA ALA A 44 3.72 -4.61 4.08
C ALA A 44 2.88 -5.87 4.35
N HIS A 45 3.49 -7.04 4.37
CA HIS A 45 2.82 -8.28 4.71
C HIS A 45 2.27 -8.26 6.15
N GLN A 46 3.06 -7.78 7.12
CA GLN A 46 2.58 -7.62 8.50
C GLN A 46 1.49 -6.56 8.64
N ALA A 47 1.51 -5.50 7.82
CA ALA A 47 0.44 -4.52 7.75
C ALA A 47 -0.84 -5.13 7.16
N PHE A 48 -0.72 -5.88 6.06
CA PHE A 48 -1.82 -6.59 5.42
C PHE A 48 -2.54 -7.54 6.38
N LEU A 49 -1.80 -8.33 7.17
CA LEU A 49 -2.41 -9.28 8.12
C LEU A 49 -3.34 -8.61 9.13
N ARG A 50 -3.04 -7.36 9.51
CA ARG A 50 -3.89 -6.53 10.39
C ARG A 50 -5.01 -5.86 9.59
N TYR A 51 -4.70 -5.35 8.40
CA TYR A 51 -5.64 -4.58 7.58
C TYR A 51 -6.78 -5.42 7.00
N GLN A 52 -6.54 -6.70 6.67
CA GLN A 52 -7.60 -7.60 6.23
C GLN A 52 -8.70 -7.80 7.29
N GLN A 53 -8.38 -7.62 8.57
CA GLN A 53 -9.33 -7.71 9.69
C GLN A 53 -10.11 -6.40 9.90
N CYS A 54 -9.77 -5.32 9.19
CA CYS A 54 -10.47 -4.05 9.31
C CYS A 54 -11.81 -4.07 8.54
N PRO A 55 -12.85 -3.42 9.07
CA PRO A 55 -14.15 -3.33 8.41
C PRO A 55 -14.08 -2.45 7.15
N LEU A 56 -15.02 -2.63 6.22
CA LEU A 56 -15.12 -1.83 4.99
C LEU A 56 -15.16 -0.32 5.26
N LYS A 57 -15.78 0.13 6.36
CA LYS A 57 -15.80 1.54 6.76
C LYS A 57 -14.40 2.16 6.92
N THR A 58 -13.41 1.37 7.35
CA THR A 58 -12.03 1.83 7.48
C THR A 58 -11.42 2.05 6.10
N ARG A 59 -11.70 1.14 5.16
CA ARG A 59 -11.25 1.25 3.77
C ARG A 59 -11.89 2.46 3.08
N SER A 60 -13.19 2.66 3.29
CA SER A 60 -13.90 3.86 2.80
C SER A 60 -13.29 5.15 3.36
N ALA A 61 -13.00 5.20 4.67
CA ALA A 61 -12.40 6.37 5.31
C ALA A 61 -11.01 6.70 4.73
N ILE A 62 -10.17 5.68 4.47
CA ILE A 62 -8.88 5.85 3.81
C ILE A 62 -9.06 6.48 2.43
N ILE A 63 -9.95 5.94 1.60
CA ILE A 63 -10.17 6.43 0.23
C ILE A 63 -10.70 7.87 0.24
N SER A 64 -11.66 8.17 1.11
CA SER A 64 -12.20 9.53 1.27
C SER A 64 -11.11 10.52 1.70
N ALA A 65 -10.26 10.14 2.67
CA ALA A 65 -9.15 10.98 3.12
C ALA A 65 -8.11 11.19 2.01
N MET A 66 -7.75 10.14 1.27
CA MET A 66 -6.86 10.26 0.11
C MET A 66 -7.40 11.25 -0.92
N ARG A 67 -8.69 11.14 -1.29
CA ARG A 67 -9.34 12.07 -2.22
C ARG A 67 -9.33 13.51 -1.70
N GLN A 68 -9.67 13.71 -0.43
CA GLN A 68 -9.70 15.05 0.17
C GLN A 68 -8.31 15.69 0.27
N GLU A 69 -7.32 14.95 0.75
CA GLU A 69 -6.01 15.50 1.09
C GLU A 69 -5.06 15.59 -0.11
N LEU A 70 -5.23 14.76 -1.13
CA LEU A 70 -4.44 14.85 -2.36
C LEU A 70 -4.95 15.93 -3.32
N THR A 71 -6.25 16.26 -3.29
CA THR A 71 -6.86 17.29 -4.15
C THR A 71 -6.06 18.61 -4.22
N PRO A 72 -5.71 19.27 -3.09
CA PRO A 72 -4.96 20.53 -3.14
C PRO A 72 -3.51 20.37 -3.62
N LEU A 73 -2.98 19.14 -3.68
CA LEU A 73 -1.58 18.86 -4.02
C LEU A 73 -1.40 18.43 -5.48
N LEU A 74 -2.48 18.14 -6.21
CA LEU A 74 -2.42 17.63 -7.58
C LEU A 74 -1.68 18.56 -8.54
N ALA A 75 -1.84 19.88 -8.40
CA ALA A 75 -1.17 20.86 -9.25
C ALA A 75 0.35 20.83 -9.04
N THR A 76 0.79 20.81 -7.78
CA THR A 76 2.22 20.70 -7.42
C THR A 76 2.80 19.37 -7.90
N LEU A 77 2.10 18.26 -7.70
CA LEU A 77 2.54 16.93 -8.15
C LEU A 77 2.66 16.85 -9.68
N ALA A 78 1.75 17.49 -10.41
CA ALA A 78 1.79 17.53 -11.87
C ALA A 78 3.01 18.32 -12.39
N GLU A 79 3.29 19.48 -11.78
CA GLU A 79 4.46 20.30 -12.10
C GLU A 79 5.77 19.56 -11.76
N GLU A 80 5.87 18.99 -10.57
CA GLU A 80 7.04 18.20 -10.14
C GLU A 80 7.27 17.00 -11.07
N SER A 81 6.20 16.30 -11.46
CA SER A 81 6.27 15.17 -12.40
C SER A 81 6.75 15.61 -13.79
N ALA A 82 6.23 16.71 -14.33
CA ALA A 82 6.69 17.27 -15.61
C ALA A 82 8.17 17.69 -15.56
N ASN A 83 8.56 18.37 -14.48
CA ASN A 83 9.92 18.88 -14.30
C ASN A 83 10.94 17.76 -14.09
N GLU A 84 10.60 16.72 -13.32
CA GLU A 84 11.50 15.60 -13.06
C GLU A 84 11.67 14.70 -14.29
N THR A 85 10.57 14.38 -14.96
CA THR A 85 10.59 13.42 -16.09
C THR A 85 10.98 14.06 -17.42
N GLY A 86 10.78 15.38 -17.56
CA GLY A 86 10.89 16.08 -18.85
C GLY A 86 9.83 15.65 -19.86
N MET A 87 8.77 14.95 -19.43
CA MET A 87 7.73 14.38 -20.30
C MET A 87 6.36 15.02 -20.02
N GLY A 88 5.67 15.43 -21.08
CA GLY A 88 4.34 16.06 -20.99
C GLY A 88 4.38 17.49 -20.45
N ASN A 89 3.21 18.02 -20.11
CA ASN A 89 3.03 19.34 -19.51
C ASN A 89 2.25 19.26 -18.20
N LYS A 90 2.29 20.34 -17.40
CA LYS A 90 1.68 20.37 -16.06
C LYS A 90 0.15 20.36 -16.13
N GLU A 91 -0.46 20.96 -17.14
CA GLU A 91 -1.91 21.07 -17.31
C GLU A 91 -2.54 19.69 -17.56
N ASP A 92 -1.99 18.93 -18.51
CA ASP A 92 -2.48 17.60 -18.86
C ASP A 92 -2.22 16.60 -17.72
N LYS A 93 -1.05 16.69 -17.07
CA LYS A 93 -0.74 15.86 -15.89
C LYS A 93 -1.68 16.18 -14.72
N PHE A 94 -2.05 17.44 -14.52
CA PHE A 94 -3.04 17.80 -13.51
C PHE A 94 -4.41 17.16 -13.82
N LEU A 95 -4.88 17.24 -15.06
CA LEU A 95 -6.15 16.62 -15.47
C LEU A 95 -6.12 15.10 -15.30
N LYS A 96 -5.01 14.45 -15.63
CA LYS A 96 -4.86 13.00 -15.45
C LYS A 96 -4.77 12.59 -13.98
N ASN A 97 -4.06 13.36 -13.16
CA ASN A 97 -4.03 13.16 -11.71
C ASN A 97 -5.44 13.32 -11.11
N LYS A 98 -6.18 14.34 -11.55
CA LYS A 98 -7.56 14.57 -11.13
C LYS A 98 -8.47 13.42 -11.56
N ALA A 99 -8.33 12.94 -12.79
CA ALA A 99 -9.08 11.78 -13.27
C ALA A 99 -8.77 10.51 -12.45
N ALA A 100 -7.50 10.26 -12.11
CA ALA A 100 -7.12 9.15 -11.24
C ALA A 100 -7.65 9.30 -9.80
N LEU A 101 -7.81 10.52 -9.30
CA LEU A 101 -8.33 10.74 -7.96
C LEU A 101 -9.86 10.60 -7.89
N ASP A 102 -10.56 11.18 -8.86
CA ASP A 102 -12.02 11.29 -8.87
C ASP A 102 -12.71 10.06 -9.44
N ASN A 103 -12.14 9.45 -10.49
CA ASN A 103 -12.81 8.40 -11.27
C ASN A 103 -12.35 6.98 -10.91
N THR A 104 -11.28 6.82 -10.14
CA THR A 104 -10.84 5.48 -9.71
C THR A 104 -11.84 4.91 -8.70
N PRO A 105 -12.45 3.74 -8.97
CA PRO A 105 -13.42 3.13 -8.07
C PRO A 105 -12.80 2.78 -6.71
N GLY A 106 -13.57 3.04 -5.65
CA GLY A 106 -13.26 2.68 -4.28
C GLY A 106 -13.90 1.36 -3.86
N VAL A 107 -14.45 1.33 -2.64
CA VAL A 107 -15.09 0.13 -2.09
C VAL A 107 -16.40 -0.22 -2.80
N GLU A 108 -16.99 0.71 -3.54
CA GLU A 108 -18.22 0.50 -4.30
C GLU A 108 -18.06 -0.55 -5.42
N ASP A 109 -16.83 -0.83 -5.85
CA ASP A 109 -16.52 -1.85 -6.85
C ASP A 109 -16.54 -3.27 -6.25
N LEU A 110 -16.51 -3.39 -4.92
CA LEU A 110 -16.58 -4.67 -4.20
C LEU A 110 -18.04 -5.14 -4.08
N THR A 111 -18.55 -5.71 -5.16
CA THR A 111 -19.93 -6.23 -5.22
C THR A 111 -20.04 -7.67 -4.69
N THR A 112 -21.19 -7.99 -4.12
CA THR A 112 -21.53 -9.34 -3.66
C THR A 112 -22.63 -9.91 -4.54
N THR A 113 -22.45 -11.14 -5.03
CA THR A 113 -23.49 -11.86 -5.77
C THR A 113 -23.99 -13.04 -4.94
N ALA A 114 -25.32 -13.22 -4.88
CA ALA A 114 -25.96 -14.32 -4.17
C ALA A 114 -26.77 -15.18 -5.14
N LEU A 115 -26.55 -16.49 -5.12
CA LEU A 115 -27.40 -17.47 -5.80
C LEU A 115 -28.19 -18.23 -4.74
N THR A 116 -29.51 -18.26 -4.86
CA THR A 116 -30.42 -18.94 -3.94
C THR A 116 -31.24 -20.00 -4.70
N GLY A 117 -31.53 -21.11 -4.04
CA GLY A 117 -32.38 -22.17 -4.57
C GLY A 117 -32.63 -23.28 -3.55
N ASP A 118 -33.25 -24.38 -3.98
CA ASP A 118 -33.59 -25.52 -3.11
C ASP A 118 -32.36 -26.15 -2.43
N GLY A 119 -31.18 -26.00 -3.04
CA GLY A 119 -29.90 -26.44 -2.49
C GLY A 119 -29.25 -25.48 -1.49
N GLY A 120 -29.91 -24.37 -1.13
CA GLY A 120 -29.40 -23.37 -0.20
C GLY A 120 -28.96 -22.06 -0.87
N MET A 121 -27.92 -21.43 -0.32
CA MET A 121 -27.40 -20.14 -0.75
C MET A 121 -25.90 -20.19 -0.98
N VAL A 122 -25.44 -19.62 -2.10
CA VAL A 122 -24.02 -19.43 -2.43
C VAL A 122 -23.75 -17.93 -2.56
N LEU A 123 -22.70 -17.46 -1.89
CA LEU A 123 -22.23 -16.08 -1.95
C LEU A 123 -20.90 -16.00 -2.69
N PHE A 124 -20.77 -15.01 -3.57
CA PHE A 124 -19.53 -14.63 -4.24
C PHE A 124 -19.12 -13.24 -3.79
N GLU A 125 -17.90 -13.13 -3.26
CA GLU A 125 -17.35 -11.88 -2.74
C GLU A 125 -15.90 -11.69 -3.21
N TYR A 126 -15.51 -10.43 -3.37
CA TYR A 126 -14.12 -10.05 -3.66
C TYR A 126 -13.32 -9.98 -2.36
N SER A 127 -12.35 -10.88 -2.23
CA SER A 127 -11.42 -10.93 -1.09
C SER A 127 -10.04 -10.40 -1.49
N PRO A 128 -9.27 -9.83 -0.54
CA PRO A 128 -7.92 -9.36 -0.83
C PRO A 128 -6.99 -10.50 -1.23
N PHE A 129 -6.02 -10.19 -2.08
CA PHE A 129 -4.95 -11.10 -2.48
C PHE A 129 -3.81 -11.16 -1.45
N GLY A 130 -3.43 -10.01 -0.89
CA GLY A 130 -2.26 -9.91 0.00
C GLY A 130 -1.43 -8.65 -0.25
N VAL A 131 -0.12 -8.82 -0.41
CA VAL A 131 0.77 -7.74 -0.84
C VAL A 131 0.82 -7.71 -2.37
N ILE A 132 0.49 -6.57 -2.96
CA ILE A 132 0.57 -6.35 -4.41
C ILE A 132 1.87 -5.63 -4.73
N GLY A 133 2.64 -6.15 -5.69
CA GLY A 133 3.80 -5.49 -6.26
C GLY A 133 3.40 -4.66 -7.48
N SER A 134 3.48 -3.34 -7.39
CA SER A 134 3.04 -2.42 -8.45
C SER A 134 4.20 -1.66 -9.06
N VAL A 135 4.34 -1.74 -10.39
CA VAL A 135 5.35 -0.97 -11.14
C VAL A 135 4.71 0.27 -11.73
N ALA A 136 5.25 1.45 -11.40
CA ALA A 136 4.75 2.73 -11.90
C ALA A 136 5.68 3.32 -12.99
N PRO A 137 5.16 3.70 -14.16
CA PRO A 137 5.96 4.16 -15.29
C PRO A 137 6.43 5.62 -15.10
N SER A 138 7.45 6.04 -15.85
CA SER A 138 7.90 7.45 -15.89
C SER A 138 6.93 8.38 -16.61
N THR A 139 6.06 7.87 -17.49
CA THR A 139 5.10 8.69 -18.22
C THR A 139 3.98 9.20 -17.32
N ASN A 140 3.47 8.31 -16.45
CA ASN A 140 2.32 8.54 -15.58
C ASN A 140 2.63 8.15 -14.11
N PRO A 141 3.70 8.68 -13.50
CA PRO A 141 4.15 8.19 -12.20
C PRO A 141 3.12 8.45 -11.09
N THR A 142 2.59 9.67 -11.04
CA THR A 142 1.69 10.10 -9.96
C THR A 142 0.28 9.52 -10.15
N GLU A 143 -0.20 9.51 -11.39
CA GLU A 143 -1.51 8.99 -11.75
C GLU A 143 -1.64 7.49 -11.43
N THR A 144 -0.62 6.70 -11.80
CA THR A 144 -0.59 5.27 -11.54
C THR A 144 -0.52 4.97 -10.05
N ILE A 145 0.30 5.71 -9.28
CA ILE A 145 0.40 5.54 -7.83
C ILE A 145 -0.94 5.87 -7.15
N ILE A 146 -1.60 6.98 -7.53
CA ILE A 146 -2.91 7.37 -6.99
C ILE A 146 -3.95 6.28 -7.28
N ASN A 147 -4.11 5.92 -8.55
CA ASN A 147 -5.09 4.91 -8.98
C ASN A 147 -4.87 3.59 -8.25
N ASN A 148 -3.64 3.06 -8.29
CA ASN A 148 -3.34 1.75 -7.73
C ASN A 148 -3.48 1.76 -6.21
N SER A 149 -3.09 2.85 -5.53
CA SER A 149 -3.30 2.97 -4.09
C SER A 149 -4.78 2.90 -3.73
N ILE A 150 -5.66 3.65 -4.42
CA ILE A 150 -7.10 3.64 -4.16
C ILE A 150 -7.67 2.23 -4.39
N SER A 151 -7.48 1.65 -5.57
CA SER A 151 -8.09 0.36 -5.91
C SER A 151 -7.59 -0.79 -5.01
N MET A 152 -6.28 -0.84 -4.75
CA MET A 152 -5.69 -1.94 -3.98
C MET A 152 -6.04 -1.85 -2.50
N LEU A 153 -6.04 -0.64 -1.91
CA LEU A 153 -6.45 -0.42 -0.53
C LEU A 153 -7.95 -0.63 -0.34
N ALA A 154 -8.79 -0.26 -1.32
CA ALA A 154 -10.23 -0.54 -1.32
C ALA A 154 -10.49 -2.04 -1.17
N ALA A 155 -9.83 -2.84 -2.01
CA ALA A 155 -9.90 -4.31 -1.97
C ALA A 155 -9.28 -4.94 -0.72
N GLY A 156 -8.61 -4.19 0.15
CA GLY A 156 -8.04 -4.67 1.42
C GLY A 156 -6.61 -5.19 1.32
N ASN A 157 -5.88 -4.82 0.27
CA ASN A 157 -4.49 -5.21 0.06
C ASN A 157 -3.53 -4.16 0.65
N SER A 158 -2.28 -4.56 0.89
CA SER A 158 -1.15 -3.63 1.01
C SER A 158 -0.39 -3.58 -0.31
N VAL A 159 0.36 -2.50 -0.55
CA VAL A 159 1.03 -2.29 -1.84
C VAL A 159 2.50 -1.99 -1.64
N TYR A 160 3.36 -2.69 -2.37
CA TYR A 160 4.73 -2.29 -2.63
C TYR A 160 4.80 -1.61 -4.00
N PHE A 161 5.30 -0.38 -4.06
CA PHE A 161 5.52 0.33 -5.32
C PHE A 161 6.99 0.26 -5.75
N SER A 162 7.20 -0.07 -7.02
CA SER A 162 8.47 0.08 -7.74
C SER A 162 8.33 1.19 -8.79
N PRO A 163 8.60 2.46 -8.43
CA PRO A 163 8.52 3.56 -9.38
C PRO A 163 9.69 3.54 -10.36
N HIS A 164 9.48 4.06 -11.56
CA HIS A 164 10.55 4.22 -12.53
C HIS A 164 11.64 5.18 -12.00
N PRO A 165 12.94 4.87 -12.17
CA PRO A 165 14.04 5.71 -11.66
C PRO A 165 13.98 7.17 -12.14
N GLY A 166 13.54 7.39 -13.39
CA GLY A 166 13.33 8.73 -13.97
C GLY A 166 12.15 9.54 -13.40
N ALA A 167 11.38 8.99 -12.46
CA ALA A 167 10.30 9.70 -11.75
C ALA A 167 10.38 9.44 -10.23
N LYS A 168 11.59 9.18 -9.73
CA LYS A 168 11.83 8.72 -8.37
C LYS A 168 11.34 9.71 -7.32
N LYS A 169 11.75 10.98 -7.39
CA LYS A 169 11.53 11.96 -6.33
C LYS A 169 10.04 12.23 -6.13
N VAL A 170 9.31 12.49 -7.22
CA VAL A 170 7.87 12.74 -7.17
C VAL A 170 7.11 11.49 -6.67
N SER A 171 7.54 10.30 -7.08
CA SER A 171 6.93 9.04 -6.66
C SER A 171 7.14 8.76 -5.17
N LEU A 172 8.38 8.86 -4.68
CA LEU A 172 8.69 8.65 -3.26
C LEU A 172 7.96 9.66 -2.36
N LYS A 173 7.90 10.92 -2.78
CA LYS A 173 7.14 11.97 -2.09
C LYS A 173 5.65 11.61 -1.99
N LEU A 174 5.05 11.19 -3.10
CA LEU A 174 3.63 10.82 -3.15
C LEU A 174 3.33 9.57 -2.32
N ILE A 175 4.14 8.51 -2.45
CA ILE A 175 4.01 7.28 -1.67
C ILE A 175 4.09 7.59 -0.17
N SER A 176 5.05 8.42 0.22
CA SER A 176 5.23 8.85 1.60
C SER A 176 4.03 9.62 2.15
N LEU A 177 3.41 10.46 1.31
CA LEU A 177 2.22 11.21 1.68
C LEU A 177 1.00 10.29 1.83
N ILE A 178 0.80 9.38 0.88
CA ILE A 178 -0.31 8.41 0.92
C ILE A 178 -0.20 7.54 2.17
N GLU A 179 0.98 7.00 2.47
CA GLU A 179 1.19 6.19 3.68
C GLU A 179 0.87 6.97 4.97
N GLU A 180 1.19 8.27 5.03
CA GLU A 180 0.84 9.09 6.20
C GLU A 180 -0.68 9.34 6.32
N ILE A 181 -1.36 9.55 5.20
CA ILE A 181 -2.83 9.67 5.16
C ILE A 181 -3.46 8.36 5.64
N VAL A 182 -3.04 7.23 5.06
CA VAL A 182 -3.55 5.89 5.38
C VAL A 182 -3.34 5.57 6.86
N PHE A 183 -2.14 5.83 7.39
CA PHE A 183 -1.86 5.59 8.80
C PHE A 183 -2.75 6.42 9.73
N ARG A 184 -2.99 7.71 9.44
CA ARG A 184 -3.87 8.53 10.28
C ARG A 184 -5.31 8.01 10.31
N CYS A 185 -5.76 7.37 9.23
CA CYS A 185 -7.10 6.80 9.14
C CYS A 185 -7.26 5.47 9.90
N CYS A 186 -6.27 4.58 9.84
CA CYS A 186 -6.42 3.20 10.34
C CYS A 186 -5.46 2.81 11.47
N GLY A 187 -4.44 3.63 11.77
CA GLY A 187 -3.41 3.34 12.77
C GLY A 187 -2.42 2.25 12.36
N ILE A 188 -2.48 1.75 11.12
CA ILE A 188 -1.59 0.70 10.60
C ILE A 188 -0.54 1.35 9.71
N ARG A 189 0.73 1.20 10.09
CA ARG A 189 1.88 1.60 9.25
C ARG A 189 2.19 0.54 8.20
N ASN A 190 2.79 1.00 7.10
CA ASN A 190 3.37 0.24 6.01
C ASN A 190 2.34 -0.45 5.11
N LEU A 191 1.17 0.17 4.91
CA LEU A 191 0.20 -0.32 3.93
C LEU A 191 0.58 0.09 2.51
N VAL A 192 1.31 1.19 2.37
CA VAL A 192 1.88 1.63 1.10
C VAL A 192 3.38 1.83 1.30
N VAL A 193 4.18 1.01 0.62
CA VAL A 193 5.63 0.96 0.81
C VAL A 193 6.40 1.05 -0.49
N THR A 194 7.67 1.44 -0.39
CA THR A 194 8.64 1.43 -1.48
C THR A 194 10.06 1.44 -0.92
N VAL A 195 11.07 1.40 -1.81
CA VAL A 195 12.48 1.53 -1.45
C VAL A 195 13.02 2.92 -1.78
N ALA A 196 14.00 3.37 -1.00
CA ALA A 196 14.67 4.66 -1.18
C ALA A 196 15.38 4.76 -2.54
N GLU A 197 15.90 3.64 -3.04
CA GLU A 197 16.56 3.53 -4.35
C GLU A 197 15.80 2.56 -5.26
N PRO A 198 14.83 3.05 -6.05
CA PRO A 198 14.13 2.20 -7.01
C PRO A 198 15.05 1.92 -8.20
N THR A 199 15.52 0.67 -8.32
CA THR A 199 16.31 0.20 -9.46
C THR A 199 15.62 -0.95 -10.19
N PHE A 200 16.18 -1.34 -11.33
CA PHE A 200 15.71 -2.51 -12.06
C PHE A 200 15.90 -3.80 -11.25
N GLU A 201 17.01 -3.91 -10.53
CA GLU A 201 17.32 -5.02 -9.63
C GLU A 201 16.32 -5.07 -8.47
N ALA A 202 15.99 -3.91 -7.88
CA ALA A 202 14.98 -3.85 -6.82
C ALA A 202 13.59 -4.32 -7.33
N THR A 203 13.26 -3.98 -8.58
CA THR A 203 12.04 -4.44 -9.23
C THR A 203 12.04 -5.96 -9.42
N GLN A 204 13.15 -6.55 -9.89
CA GLN A 204 13.28 -8.00 -10.04
C GLN A 204 13.19 -8.72 -8.69
N GLN A 205 13.82 -8.18 -7.65
CA GLN A 205 13.72 -8.72 -6.29
C GLN A 205 12.26 -8.73 -5.80
N MET A 206 11.51 -7.65 -6.05
CA MET A 206 10.08 -7.60 -5.74
C MET A 206 9.31 -8.67 -6.51
N MET A 207 9.55 -8.80 -7.82
CA MET A 207 8.85 -9.79 -8.66
C MET A 207 9.10 -11.23 -8.23
N ALA A 208 10.29 -11.54 -7.71
CA ALA A 208 10.65 -12.88 -7.24
C ALA A 208 10.26 -13.14 -5.77
N HIS A 209 9.76 -12.14 -5.04
CA HIS A 209 9.55 -12.27 -3.60
C HIS A 209 8.30 -13.13 -3.29
N PRO A 210 8.41 -14.17 -2.43
CA PRO A 210 7.33 -15.13 -2.20
C PRO A 210 6.10 -14.54 -1.48
N ARG A 211 6.24 -13.35 -0.87
CA ARG A 211 5.14 -12.64 -0.20
C ARG A 211 4.39 -11.66 -1.10
N ILE A 212 4.82 -11.48 -2.35
CA ILE A 212 4.04 -10.75 -3.35
C ILE A 212 3.01 -11.72 -3.94
N ALA A 213 1.73 -11.43 -3.70
CA ALA A 213 0.63 -12.28 -4.15
C ALA A 213 0.27 -12.00 -5.62
N VAL A 214 0.36 -10.75 -6.06
CA VAL A 214 -0.01 -10.30 -7.41
C VAL A 214 0.94 -9.21 -7.88
N LEU A 215 1.26 -9.21 -9.18
CA LEU A 215 2.03 -8.17 -9.84
C LEU A 215 1.13 -7.30 -10.74
N ALA A 216 1.15 -5.99 -10.52
CA ALA A 216 0.49 -4.98 -11.34
C ALA A 216 1.55 -4.15 -12.08
N ILE A 217 1.95 -4.61 -13.27
CA ILE A 217 3.06 -4.03 -14.02
C ILE A 217 2.52 -3.08 -15.09
N THR A 218 2.71 -1.77 -14.90
CA THR A 218 2.41 -0.76 -15.91
C THR A 218 3.72 -0.19 -16.45
N GLY A 219 4.15 -0.67 -17.63
CA GLY A 219 5.41 -0.27 -18.23
C GLY A 219 5.68 -0.96 -19.56
N GLY A 220 6.88 -0.77 -20.10
CA GLY A 220 7.26 -1.33 -21.40
C GLY A 220 7.50 -2.85 -21.37
N PRO A 221 7.55 -3.51 -22.55
CA PRO A 221 7.65 -4.97 -22.66
C PRO A 221 8.87 -5.57 -21.96
N ALA A 222 9.98 -4.85 -21.93
CA ALA A 222 11.24 -5.27 -21.29
C ALA A 222 11.14 -5.46 -19.76
N LEU A 223 10.06 -5.00 -19.13
CA LEU A 223 9.81 -5.23 -17.70
C LEU A 223 9.08 -6.54 -17.44
N TRP A 224 8.55 -7.22 -18.45
CA TRP A 224 7.87 -8.48 -18.25
C TRP A 224 8.92 -9.59 -18.12
N PRO A 225 8.95 -10.33 -17.00
CA PRO A 225 9.92 -11.41 -16.79
C PRO A 225 9.78 -12.59 -17.77
N TRP A 226 8.79 -12.55 -18.66
CA TRP A 226 8.45 -13.60 -19.62
C TRP A 226 8.40 -13.11 -21.08
N ALA A 227 8.85 -11.88 -21.36
CA ALA A 227 8.98 -11.33 -22.71
C ALA A 227 10.36 -11.64 -23.29
#